data_AF-S4W6F7-F1
#
_entry.id   AF-S4W6F7-F1
#
_cell.length_a   1.000
_cell.length_b   1.000
_cell.length_c   1.000
_cell.angle_alpha   90.00
_cell.angle_beta   90.00
_cell.angle_gamma   90.00
#
_symmetry.space_group_name_H-M   'P 1'
#
loop_
_entity.id
_entity.type
_entity.pdbx_description
1 polymer ?
#
loop_
_entity_poly.entity_id
_entity_poly.type
_entity_poly.pdbx_seq_one_letter_code
_entity_poly.pdbx_strand_id
1 'polypeptide(L)' 'MTWEARWEHSECGAYGEALFFDAHAPDSGHYDCPESGTVGWNGQWECICGASGDGDWEDGDTADSRHECHDMDEVTPA' A
#
# COMPACT_ATOMS: atom_id res chain seq x y z
N MET A 1 5.91 -3.01 -8.98
CA MET A 1 4.54 -3.14 -8.45
C MET A 1 4.13 -1.82 -7.82
N THR A 2 2.87 -1.44 -7.96
CA THR A 2 2.34 -0.18 -7.44
C THR A 2 1.11 -0.50 -6.59
N TRP A 3 0.99 0.20 -5.46
CA TRP A 3 -0.16 0.16 -4.59
C TRP A 3 -1.10 1.32 -4.89
N GLU A 4 -2.40 1.02 -4.92
CA GLU A 4 -3.48 1.99 -4.92
C GLU A 4 -4.19 1.87 -3.56
N ALA A 5 -4.03 2.88 -2.71
CA ALA A 5 -4.50 2.81 -1.33
C ALA A 5 -5.32 4.04 -0.92
N ARG A 6 -6.22 3.82 0.03
CA ARG A 6 -7.00 4.84 0.71
C ARG A 6 -6.68 4.80 2.20
N TRP A 7 -6.61 5.97 2.83
CA TRP A 7 -6.55 6.10 4.27
C TRP A 7 -7.81 6.74 4.83
N GLU A 8 -8.12 6.44 6.09
CA GLU A 8 -9.23 7.02 6.84
C GLU A 8 -8.84 7.22 8.31
N HIS A 9 -9.23 8.35 8.89
CA HIS A 9 -9.24 8.57 10.33
C HIS A 9 -10.66 8.38 10.86
N SER A 10 -10.91 7.30 11.60
CA SER A 10 -12.28 6.86 11.97
C SER A 10 -13.07 7.90 12.76
N GLU A 11 -12.40 8.65 13.66
CA GLU A 11 -13.11 9.57 14.56
C GLU A 11 -13.49 10.88 13.87
N CYS A 12 -12.58 11.45 13.08
CA CYS A 12 -12.83 12.74 12.42
C CYS A 12 -13.42 12.58 11.01
N GLY A 13 -13.38 11.38 10.45
CA GLY A 13 -13.87 11.04 9.10
C GLY A 13 -13.01 11.60 7.96
N ALA A 14 -11.81 12.10 8.24
CA ALA A 14 -10.87 12.51 7.20
C ALA A 14 -10.40 11.28 6.42
N TYR A 15 -10.24 11.42 5.11
CA TYR A 15 -9.78 10.36 4.24
C TYR A 15 -8.97 10.94 3.08
N GLY A 16 -8.21 10.06 2.42
CA GLY A 16 -7.47 10.40 1.21
C GLY A 16 -6.99 9.16 0.49
N GLU A 17 -6.42 9.35 -0.69
CA GLU A 17 -5.95 8.28 -1.56
C GLU A 17 -4.51 8.55 -1.99
N ALA A 18 -3.71 7.50 -2.16
CA ALA A 18 -2.33 7.60 -2.59
C ALA A 18 -1.93 6.44 -3.51
N LEU A 19 -1.03 6.76 -4.44
CA LEU A 19 -0.32 5.80 -5.27
C LEU A 19 1.15 5.79 -4.88
N PHE A 20 1.70 4.63 -4.56
CA PHE A 20 3.11 4.51 -4.17
C PHE A 20 3.70 3.15 -4.58
N PHE A 21 5.02 3.07 -4.57
CA PHE A 21 5.74 1.85 -4.91
C PHE A 21 5.74 0.85 -3.74
N ASP A 22 5.87 -0.42 -4.06
CA ASP A 22 6.01 -1.48 -3.06
C ASP A 22 7.19 -1.23 -2.09
N ALA A 23 7.07 -1.75 -0.86
CA ALA A 23 8.02 -1.54 0.24
C ALA A 23 8.20 -0.05 0.63
N HIS A 24 7.19 0.78 0.35
CA HIS A 24 7.13 2.16 0.80
C HIS A 24 6.24 2.28 2.04
N ALA A 25 6.57 3.22 2.93
CA ALA A 25 5.73 3.61 4.05
C ALA A 25 4.95 4.88 3.67
N PRO A 26 3.71 4.78 3.17
CA PRO A 26 2.91 5.96 2.87
C PRO A 26 2.57 6.72 4.14
N ASP A 27 2.40 8.04 3.98
CA ASP A 27 2.06 8.97 5.04
C ASP A 27 0.78 9.73 4.68
N SER A 28 -0.19 9.74 5.59
CA SER A 28 -1.43 10.49 5.44
C SER A 28 -1.22 12.00 5.61
N GLY A 29 -0.17 12.40 6.33
CA GLY A 29 0.08 13.77 6.74
C GLY A 29 -0.93 14.29 7.78
N HIS A 30 -1.79 13.42 8.33
CA HIS A 30 -2.91 13.78 9.21
C HIS A 30 -2.55 13.60 10.70
N TYR A 31 -1.47 14.23 11.14
CA TYR A 31 -0.94 14.09 12.51
C TYR A 31 -1.54 15.04 13.54
N ASP A 32 -2.03 16.20 13.11
CA ASP A 32 -2.53 17.27 14.00
C ASP A 32 -4.05 17.19 14.20
N CYS A 33 -4.60 15.98 14.22
CA CYS A 33 -6.03 15.78 14.48
C CYS A 33 -6.32 15.92 15.98
N PRO A 34 -7.29 16.76 16.39
CA PRO A 34 -7.67 16.87 17.80
C PRO A 34 -8.44 15.64 18.31
N GLU A 35 -9.02 14.85 17.41
CA GLU A 35 -9.76 13.63 17.74
C GLU A 35 -8.80 12.48 18.06
N SER A 36 -9.17 11.62 19.00
CA SER A 36 -8.33 10.51 19.44
C SER A 36 -8.51 9.28 18.54
N GLY A 37 -7.56 8.99 17.67
CA GLY A 37 -7.61 7.83 16.80
C GLY A 37 -6.29 7.64 16.07
N THR A 38 -6.20 6.56 15.30
CA THR A 38 -5.11 6.33 14.36
C THR A 38 -5.66 6.35 12.95
N VAL A 39 -4.84 6.79 12.00
CA VAL A 39 -5.15 6.66 10.59
C VAL A 39 -4.87 5.22 10.17
N GLY A 40 -5.89 4.57 9.59
CA GLY A 40 -5.76 3.27 8.98
C GLY A 40 -5.71 3.39 7.45
N TRP A 41 -4.88 2.57 6.83
CA TRP A 41 -4.79 2.43 5.38
C TRP A 41 -5.38 1.11 4.94
N ASN A 42 -6.02 1.11 3.77
CA ASN A 42 -6.41 -0.07 3.01
C ASN A 42 -6.00 0.15 1.56
N GLY A 43 -5.39 -0.85 0.93
CA GLY A 43 -5.00 -0.73 -0.47
C GLY A 43 -4.82 -2.04 -1.18
N GLN A 44 -4.63 -1.93 -2.48
CA GLN A 44 -4.53 -3.04 -3.42
C GLN A 44 -3.37 -2.81 -4.38
N TRP A 45 -2.76 -3.89 -4.84
CA TRP A 45 -1.64 -3.88 -5.77
C TRP A 45 -1.82 -4.90 -6.88
N GLU A 46 -1.16 -4.61 -8.00
CA GLU A 46 -1.05 -5.53 -9.13
C GLU A 46 0.40 -5.60 -9.63
N CYS A 47 0.84 -6.80 -9.95
CA CYS A 47 2.08 -7.11 -10.60
C CYS A 47 1.88 -7.30 -12.10
N ILE A 48 2.89 -6.95 -12.89
CA ILE A 48 2.89 -7.22 -14.34
C ILE A 48 2.78 -8.72 -14.69
N CYS A 49 3.15 -9.62 -13.77
CA CYS A 49 2.99 -11.07 -13.94
C CYS A 49 1.54 -11.54 -13.74
N GLY A 50 0.62 -10.64 -13.39
CA GLY A 50 -0.79 -10.92 -13.11
C GLY A 50 -1.08 -11.30 -11.66
N ALA A 51 -0.09 -11.33 -10.77
CA ALA A 51 -0.35 -11.43 -9.34
C ALA A 51 -0.96 -10.13 -8.82
N SER A 52 -1.91 -10.23 -7.91
CA SER A 52 -2.52 -9.08 -7.24
C SER A 52 -2.79 -9.40 -5.78
N GLY A 53 -2.96 -8.38 -4.97
CA GLY A 53 -3.32 -8.54 -3.57
C GLY A 53 -3.83 -7.24 -2.97
N ASP A 54 -4.25 -7.34 -1.72
CA ASP A 54 -4.72 -6.23 -0.90
C ASP A 54 -4.16 -6.34 0.51
N GLY A 55 -4.27 -5.25 1.27
CA GLY A 55 -3.84 -5.22 2.66
C GLY A 55 -4.32 -3.99 3.41
N ASP A 56 -4.20 -4.09 4.73
CA ASP A 56 -4.49 -3.02 5.68
C ASP A 56 -3.26 -2.80 6.57
N TRP A 57 -2.96 -1.54 6.89
CA TRP A 57 -1.81 -1.17 7.73
C TRP A 57 -2.04 0.18 8.44
N GLU A 58 -1.21 0.50 9.44
CA GLU A 58 -1.28 1.77 10.16
C GLU A 58 -0.49 2.87 9.42
N ASP A 59 -0.81 4.13 9.70
CA ASP A 59 -0.09 5.26 9.09
C ASP A 59 1.41 5.25 9.42
N GLY A 60 2.24 5.40 8.38
CA GLY A 60 3.69 5.28 8.49
C GLY A 60 4.24 3.85 8.53
N ASP A 61 3.39 2.81 8.53
CA ASP A 61 3.85 1.44 8.32
C ASP A 61 4.18 1.17 6.85
N THR A 62 5.08 0.22 6.63
CA THR A 62 5.49 -0.20 5.28
C THR A 62 4.43 -1.13 4.68
N ALA A 63 3.89 -0.74 3.52
CA ALA A 63 3.10 -1.62 2.68
C ALA A 63 4.03 -2.47 1.79
N ASP A 64 4.00 -3.79 2.01
CA ASP A 64 4.86 -4.75 1.34
C ASP A 64 4.02 -5.91 0.79
N SER A 65 4.07 -6.09 -0.52
CA SER A 65 3.32 -7.12 -1.24
C SER A 65 3.78 -8.54 -0.91
N ARG A 66 5.01 -8.67 -0.38
CA ARG A 66 5.77 -9.91 -0.25
C ARG A 66 5.82 -10.73 -1.53
N HIS A 67 5.59 -10.09 -2.68
CA HIS A 67 5.54 -10.73 -3.97
C HIS A 67 6.82 -10.46 -4.73
N GLU A 68 7.69 -11.46 -4.77
CA GLU A 68 8.84 -11.47 -5.66
C GLU A 68 8.39 -11.95 -7.03
N CYS A 69 8.36 -11.03 -8.01
CA CYS A 69 8.23 -11.42 -9.40
C CYS A 69 9.55 -12.05 -9.81
N HIS A 70 9.59 -13.38 -9.93
CA HIS A 70 10.70 -14.01 -10.65
C HIS A 70 10.54 -13.55 -12.10
N ASP A 71 11.39 -12.63 -12.56
CA ASP A 71 11.50 -12.30 -13.97
C ASP A 71 11.53 -13.63 -14.74
N MET A 72 10.60 -13.82 -15.66
CA MET A 72 10.64 -14.93 -16.62
C MET A 72 11.72 -14.66 -17.68
N ASP A 73 12.95 -14.44 -17.24
CA ASP A 73 14.17 -14.58 -18.00
C ASP A 73 14.97 -15.59 -17.16
N GLU A 74 14.93 -16.89 -17.42
CA GLU A 74 15.67 -17.53 -18.51
C GLU A 74 14.94 -18.79 -19.01
N VAL A 75 14.30 -18.71 -20.18
CA VAL A 75 14.18 -19.89 -21.04
C VAL A 75 15.26 -19.75 -22.11
N THR A 76 16.47 -20.24 -21.82
CA THR A 76 17.46 -20.51 -22.88
C THR A 76 17.13 -21.87 -23.50
N PRO A 77 16.58 -21.94 -24.73
CA PRO A 77 16.55 -23.20 -25.44
C PRO A 77 17.98 -23.56 -25.87
N ALA A 78 18.46 -24.74 -25.45
CA ALA A 78 19.63 -25.41 -26.01
C ALA A 78 19.19 -26.73 -26.65
#